data_AF-A0A2K3LH97-F1
#
_entry.id   AF-A0A2K3LH97-F1
#
_cell.length_a   1.000
_cell.length_b   1.000
_cell.length_c   1.000
_cell.angle_alpha   90.00
_cell.angle_beta   90.00
_cell.angle_gamma   90.00
#
_symmetry.space_group_name_H-M   'P 1'
#
loop_
_entity.id
_entity.type
_entity.pdbx_description
1 polymer ?
#
loop_
_entity_poly.entity_id
_entity_poly.type
_entity_poly.pdbx_seq_one_letter_code
_entity_poly.pdbx_strand_id
1 'polypeptide(L)' 'MDSQTALELVKTGATLLFLDVPQHTLVAIDTQMFFVGPAFKGIKMIPPGTHFVYYSSST' A
#
# COMPACT_ATOMS: atom_id res chain seq x y z
N MET A 1 11.64 -4.66 10.77
CA MET A 1 10.65 -5.71 11.09
C MET A 1 11.34 -7.05 10.96
N ASP A 2 11.26 -7.91 11.96
CA ASP A 2 11.79 -9.27 11.89
C ASP A 2 10.90 -10.17 10.99
N SER A 3 11.44 -11.29 10.57
CA SER A 3 10.76 -12.19 9.62
C SER A 3 9.47 -12.81 10.15
N GLN A 4 9.36 -13.03 11.46
CA GLN A 4 8.19 -13.64 12.05
C GLN A 4 7.02 -12.65 12.08
N THR A 5 7.27 -11.42 12.53
CA THR A 5 6.27 -10.33 12.46
C THR A 5 5.82 -10.08 11.02
N ALA A 6 6.75 -10.13 10.05
CA ALA A 6 6.41 -10.02 8.64
C ALA A 6 5.45 -11.14 8.21
N LEU A 7 5.77 -12.40 8.52
CA LEU A 7 4.95 -13.53 8.13
C LEU A 7 3.54 -13.46 8.72
N GLU A 8 3.38 -13.00 9.96
CA GLU A 8 2.07 -12.83 10.58
C GLU A 8 1.24 -11.73 9.92
N LEU A 9 1.85 -10.60 9.54
CA LEU A 9 1.16 -9.56 8.77
C LEU A 9 0.80 -10.00 7.35
N VAL A 10 1.52 -10.95 6.73
CA VAL A 10 1.10 -11.54 5.44
C VAL A 10 -0.22 -12.28 5.61
N LYS A 11 -0.37 -13.01 6.72
CA LYS A 11 -1.53 -13.88 6.98
C LYS A 11 -2.75 -13.11 7.48
N THR A 12 -2.52 -12.10 8.31
CA THR A 12 -3.57 -11.45 9.12
C THR A 12 -3.76 -9.97 8.78
N GLY A 13 -2.79 -9.34 8.13
CA GLY A 13 -2.87 -7.95 7.73
C GLY A 13 -3.75 -7.74 6.50
N ALA A 14 -4.20 -6.50 6.32
CA ALA A 14 -4.94 -6.12 5.13
C ALA A 14 -4.00 -5.97 3.92
N THR A 15 -4.60 -6.14 2.74
CA THR A 15 -3.97 -5.86 1.45
C THR A 15 -4.91 -4.97 0.65
N LEU A 16 -4.37 -3.85 0.17
CA LEU A 16 -5.06 -2.93 -0.74
C LEU A 16 -4.46 -3.09 -2.12
N LEU A 17 -5.30 -3.50 -3.09
CA LEU A 17 -4.90 -3.61 -4.49
C LEU A 17 -5.28 -2.34 -5.24
N PHE A 18 -4.33 -1.82 -6.01
CA PHE A 18 -4.48 -0.66 -6.87
C PHE A 18 -4.19 -1.11 -8.30
N LEU A 19 -5.19 -1.72 -8.93
CA LEU A 19 -5.04 -2.33 -10.24
C LEU A 19 -5.12 -1.24 -11.31
N ASP A 20 -4.17 -1.29 -12.25
CA ASP A 20 -4.09 -0.42 -13.43
C ASP A 20 -4.12 1.09 -13.13
N VAL A 21 -3.57 1.46 -11.96
CA VAL A 21 -3.37 2.87 -11.60
C VAL A 21 -2.34 3.51 -12.54
N PRO A 22 -2.57 4.74 -13.05
CA PRO A 22 -1.60 5.43 -13.89
C PRO A 22 -0.23 5.57 -13.20
N GLN A 23 0.84 5.35 -13.95
CA GLN A 23 2.21 5.59 -13.46
C GLN A 23 2.34 7.03 -12.97
N HIS A 24 3.13 7.24 -11.92
CA HIS A 24 3.29 8.54 -11.25
C HIS A 24 2.05 9.05 -10.52
N THR A 25 0.99 8.25 -10.37
CA THR A 25 -0.05 8.53 -9.37
C THR A 25 0.59 8.56 -7.98
N LEU A 26 0.30 9.60 -7.21
CA LEU A 26 0.71 9.65 -5.81
C LEU A 26 -0.27 8.78 -5.01
N VAL A 27 0.26 7.77 -4.33
CA VAL A 27 -0.50 6.94 -3.38
C VAL A 27 0.10 7.14 -2.00
N ALA A 28 -0.76 7.27 -0.99
CA ALA A 28 -0.35 7.42 0.38
C ALA A 28 -1.18 6.55 1.33
N ILE A 29 -0.52 6.06 2.37
CA ILE A 29 -1.12 5.38 3.50
C ILE A 29 -0.56 5.97 4.80
N ASP A 30 -1.44 6.46 5.65
CA ASP A 30 -1.13 7.18 6.88
C ASP A 30 -0.13 8.33 6.67
N THR A 31 1.14 8.12 7.03
CA THR A 31 2.23 9.11 6.91
C THR A 31 3.18 8.82 5.74
N GLN A 32 2.97 7.73 5.03
CA GLN A 32 3.82 7.31 3.91
C GLN A 32 3.18 7.72 2.59
N MET A 33 3.96 8.35 1.72
CA MET A 33 3.54 8.77 0.38
C MET A 33 4.59 8.37 -0.65
N PHE A 34 4.15 7.89 -1.80
CA PHE A 34 5.03 7.46 -2.88
C PHE A 34 4.35 7.58 -4.24
N PHE A 35 5.17 7.84 -5.27
CA PHE A 35 4.73 7.74 -6.65
C PHE A 35 4.79 6.29 -7.11
N VAL A 36 3.71 5.81 -7.72
CA VAL A 36 3.63 4.42 -8.17
C VAL A 36 4.39 4.21 -9.48
N GLY A 37 5.11 3.08 -9.56
CA GLY A 37 5.84 2.65 -10.76
C GLY A 37 5.03 1.67 -11.63
N PRO A 38 5.60 1.24 -12.77
CA PRO A 38 4.89 0.42 -13.77
C PRO A 38 4.43 -0.96 -13.26
N ALA A 39 5.13 -1.53 -12.28
CA ALA A 39 4.81 -2.84 -11.70
C ALA A 39 4.03 -2.74 -10.37
N PHE A 40 3.64 -1.53 -9.96
CA PHE A 40 2.89 -1.36 -8.71
C PHE A 40 1.52 -2.06 -8.80
N LYS A 41 1.19 -2.86 -7.79
CA LYS A 41 -0.10 -3.55 -7.67
C LYS A 41 -0.82 -3.26 -6.36
N GLY A 42 -0.18 -2.54 -5.45
CA GLY A 42 -0.77 -2.12 -4.19
C GLY A 42 0.14 -2.28 -2.99
N ILE A 43 -0.48 -2.27 -1.81
CA ILE A 43 0.17 -2.29 -0.50
C ILE A 43 -0.36 -3.51 0.27
N LYS A 44 0.55 -4.31 0.81
CA LYS A 44 0.23 -5.45 1.68
C LYS A 44 0.83 -5.26 3.06
N MET A 45 0.48 -6.14 4.00
CA MET A 45 1.04 -6.15 5.35
C MET A 45 0.58 -4.96 6.19
N ILE A 46 -0.61 -4.43 5.87
CA ILE A 46 -1.20 -3.33 6.62
C ILE A 46 -1.72 -3.90 7.94
N PRO A 47 -1.23 -3.42 9.10
CA PRO A 47 -1.68 -3.93 10.39
C PRO A 47 -3.19 -3.78 10.59
N PRO A 48 -3.81 -4.57 11.48
CA PRO A 48 -5.20 -4.36 11.85
C PRO A 48 -5.41 -2.99 12.50
N GLY A 49 -6.44 -2.26 12.08
CA GLY A 49 -6.78 -0.94 12.61
C GLY A 49 -7.36 -0.02 11.55
N THR A 50 -7.65 1.21 11.96
CA THR A 50 -8.06 2.27 11.02
C THR A 50 -6.82 2.85 10.36
N HIS A 51 -6.84 2.89 9.03
CA HIS A 51 -5.79 3.50 8.21
C HIS A 51 -6.39 4.57 7.31
N PHE A 52 -5.61 5.63 7.03
CA PHE A 52 -6.01 6.66 6.08
C PHE A 52 -5.34 6.39 4.73
N VAL A 53 -6.14 6.29 3.67
CA VAL A 53 -5.65 6.09 2.31
C VAL A 53 -5.96 7.34 1.49
N TYR A 54 -4.93 7.85 0.80
CA TYR A 54 -5.05 8.99 -0.09
C TYR A 54 -4.44 8.67 -1.45
N TYR A 55 -5.03 9.23 -2.49
CA TYR A 55 -4.46 9.17 -3.84
C TYR A 55 -4.65 10.52 -4.54
N SER A 56 -3.69 10.88 -5.40
CA SER A 56 -3.79 12.00 -6.33
C SER A 56 -3.38 11.51 -7.70
N SER A 57 -4.33 11.54 -8.64
CA SER A 57 -4.08 11.10 -10.02
C SER A 57 -2.95 11.91 -10.65
N SER A 58 -2.21 11.28 -11.55
CA SER A 58 -1.23 11.94 -12.42
C SER A 58 -1.86 12.58 -13.67
N THR A 59 -3.18 12.48 -13.81
CA THR A 59 -3.97 13.01 -14.94
C THR A 59 -4.74 14.26 -14.55
#